data_AF-A0A920RKW9-F1
#
_entry.id   AF-A0A920RKW9-F1
#
_cell.length_a   1.000
_cell.length_b   1.000
_cell.length_c   1.000
_cell.angle_alpha   90.00
_cell.angle_beta   90.00
_cell.angle_gamma   90.00
#
_symmetry.space_group_name_H-M   'P 1'
#
loop_
_entity.id
_entity.type
_entity.pdbx_description
1 polymer ?
#
loop_
_entity_poly.entity_id
_entity_poly.type
_entity_poly.pdbx_seq_one_letter_code
_entity_poly.pdbx_strand_id
1 'polypeptide(L)'
;MSRVLVTGAAGFIGSHLAHRLLDRGDEVVGIDNLNDFYDVRLKHDRLARLEPRDGFSCQRIECPTARRWPRCFPSRESREWCTWRHRRV
;
A
#
# COMPACT_ATOMS: atom_id res chain seq x y z
N MET A 1 -7.57 -14.22 7.56
CA MET A 1 -7.70 -13.03 6.71
C MET A 1 -7.21 -11.83 7.50
N SER A 2 -6.06 -11.30 7.10
CA SER A 2 -5.48 -10.10 7.68
C SER A 2 -5.50 -8.98 6.64
N ARG A 3 -5.62 -7.73 7.10
CA ARG A 3 -5.54 -6.55 6.23
C ARG A 3 -4.12 -5.97 6.30
N VAL A 4 -3.42 -5.93 5.17
CA VAL A 4 -2.00 -5.60 5.09
C VAL A 4 -1.77 -4.33 4.29
N LEU A 5 -0.97 -3.42 4.83
CA LEU A 5 -0.50 -2.22 4.13
C LEU A 5 0.83 -2.49 3.43
N VAL A 6 0.90 -2.25 2.12
CA VAL A 6 2.12 -2.36 1.33
C VAL A 6 2.52 -0.98 0.81
N THR A 7 3.65 -0.45 1.27
CA THR A 7 4.26 0.75 0.71
C THR A 7 5.13 0.40 -0.51
N GLY A 8 5.08 1.23 -1.54
CA GLY A 8 5.74 0.94 -2.83
C GLY A 8 5.06 -0.19 -3.61
N ALA A 9 3.73 -0.29 -3.56
CA ALA A 9 2.97 -1.41 -4.15
C ALA A 9 3.14 -1.54 -5.68
N ALA A 10 3.43 -0.45 -6.40
CA ALA A 10 3.74 -0.50 -7.83
C ALA A 10 5.23 -0.74 -8.11
N GLY A 11 6.06 -0.78 -7.07
CA GLY A 11 7.47 -1.15 -7.13
C GLY A 11 7.71 -2.61 -7.45
N PHE A 12 8.97 -2.97 -7.72
CA PHE A 12 9.35 -4.35 -8.04
C PHE A 12 9.03 -5.30 -6.89
N ILE A 13 9.48 -5.00 -5.67
CA ILE A 13 9.26 -5.86 -4.50
C ILE A 13 7.80 -5.78 -4.03
N GLY A 14 7.24 -4.58 -3.96
CA GLY A 14 5.87 -4.37 -3.46
C GLY A 14 4.81 -5.08 -4.29
N SER A 15 4.96 -5.12 -5.62
CA SER A 15 3.99 -5.81 -6.49
C SER A 15 4.02 -7.33 -6.29
N HIS A 16 5.20 -7.94 -6.20
CA HIS A 16 5.33 -9.38 -5.94
C HIS A 16 4.83 -9.75 -4.54
N LEU A 17 5.10 -8.91 -3.54
CA LEU A 17 4.57 -9.10 -2.19
C LEU A 17 3.05 -9.02 -2.18
N ALA A 18 2.47 -8.02 -2.83
CA ALA A 18 1.02 -7.85 -2.93
C ALA A 18 0.36 -9.06 -3.58
N HIS A 19 0.91 -9.58 -4.69
CA HIS A 19 0.42 -10.82 -5.29
C HIS A 19 0.41 -11.99 -4.30
N ARG A 20 1.51 -12.20 -3.58
CA ARG A 20 1.64 -13.33 -2.65
C ARG A 20 0.70 -13.22 -1.44
N LEU A 21 0.42 -12.00 -0.98
CA LEU A 21 -0.55 -11.74 0.09
C LEU A 21 -1.98 -11.98 -0.39
N LEU A 22 -2.33 -11.53 -1.60
CA LEU A 22 -3.63 -11.78 -2.20
C LEU A 22 -3.84 -13.28 -2.48
N ASP A 23 -2.82 -14.00 -2.95
CA ASP A 23 -2.87 -15.46 -3.14
C ASP A 23 -3.10 -16.22 -1.83
N ARG A 24 -2.66 -15.65 -0.69
CA ARG A 24 -2.92 -16.18 0.65
C ARG A 24 -4.35 -15.89 1.14
N GLY A 25 -5.09 -15.05 0.41
CA GLY A 25 -6.43 -14.59 0.78
C GLY A 25 -6.44 -13.40 1.75
N ASP A 26 -5.34 -12.64 1.85
CA ASP A 26 -5.32 -11.40 2.61
C ASP A 26 -5.81 -10.22 1.78
N GLU A 27 -6.31 -9.19 2.47
CA GLU A 27 -6.59 -7.90 1.85
C GLU A 27 -5.33 -7.05 1.81
N VAL A 28 -5.04 -6.44 0.67
CA VAL A 28 -3.87 -5.60 0.47
C VAL A 28 -4.29 -4.17 0.15
N VAL A 29 -3.85 -3.24 0.98
CA VAL A 29 -3.92 -1.80 0.73
C VAL A 29 -2.54 -1.32 0.30
N GLY A 30 -2.39 -1.00 -0.98
CA GLY A 30 -1.17 -0.46 -1.56
C GLY A 30 -1.09 1.06 -1.44
N ILE A 31 0.10 1.56 -1.12
CA ILE A 31 0.44 2.98 -1.24
C ILE A 31 1.67 3.12 -2.14
N ASP A 32 1.60 3.97 -3.16
CA ASP A 32 2.74 4.29 -4.01
C ASP A 32 2.76 5.78 -4.37
N ASN A 33 3.95 6.37 -4.46
CA ASN A 33 4.12 7.76 -4.90
C ASN A 33 3.89 7.89 -6.42
N LEU A 34 4.11 6.80 -7.17
CA LEU A 34 4.16 6.81 -8.64
C LEU A 34 5.06 7.95 -9.16
N ASN A 35 6.18 8.20 -8.47
CA ASN A 35 7.15 9.21 -8.90
C ASN A 35 7.89 8.73 -10.16
N ASP A 36 8.22 9.66 -11.04
CA ASP A 36 8.74 9.44 -12.40
C ASP A 36 10.24 9.08 -12.45
N PHE A 37 10.82 8.78 -11.29
CA PHE A 37 12.24 8.42 -11.13
C PHE A 37 12.64 7.09 -11.81
N TYR A 38 11.66 6.37 -12.40
CA TYR A 38 11.79 5.20 -13.28
C TYR A 38 10.66 5.24 -14.33
N ASP A 39 10.83 4.58 -15.48
CA ASP A 39 9.83 4.53 -16.56
C ASP A 39 8.45 4.13 -16.01
N VAL A 40 7.54 5.11 -15.99
CA VAL A 40 6.23 5.03 -15.31
C VAL A 40 5.40 3.87 -15.87
N ARG A 41 5.66 3.48 -17.12
CA ARG A 41 5.04 2.35 -17.81
C ARG A 41 5.18 1.04 -17.02
N LEU A 42 6.37 0.76 -16.47
CA LEU A 42 6.61 -0.46 -15.67
C LEU A 42 5.82 -0.48 -14.36
N LYS A 43 5.54 0.68 -13.75
CA LYS A 43 4.71 0.78 -12.55
C LYS A 43 3.24 0.59 -12.89
N HIS A 44 2.79 1.19 -13.99
CA HIS A 44 1.42 1.01 -14.48
C HIS A 44 1.15 -0.45 -14.87
N ASP A 45 2.06 -1.11 -15.57
CA ASP A 45 1.91 -2.52 -15.95
C ASP A 45 1.81 -3.45 -14.73
N ARG A 46 2.58 -3.17 -13.67
CA ARG A 46 2.52 -3.92 -12.41
C ARG A 46 1.21 -3.67 -11.67
N LEU A 47 0.77 -2.42 -11.63
CA LEU A 47 -0.48 -2.06 -10.97
C LEU A 47 -1.69 -2.65 -11.70
N ALA A 48 -1.69 -2.64 -13.03
CA ALA A 48 -2.73 -3.22 -13.87
C ALA A 48 -2.90 -4.74 -13.66
N ARG A 49 -1.85 -5.44 -13.18
CA ARG A 49 -1.94 -6.86 -12.81
C ARG A 49 -2.55 -7.09 -11.42
N LEU A 50 -2.53 -6.07 -10.56
CA LEU A 50 -3.05 -6.13 -9.18
C LEU A 50 -4.47 -5.56 -9.07
N GLU A 51 -4.80 -4.51 -9.82
CA GLU A 51 -6.13 -3.88 -9.84
C GLU A 51 -7.31 -4.83 -10.06
N PRO A 52 -7.25 -5.83 -10.97
CA PRO A 52 -8.38 -6.74 -11.17
C PRO A 52 -8.50 -7.81 -10.08
N ARG A 53 -7.61 -7.85 -9.08
CA ARG A 53 -7.63 -8.87 -8.03
C ARG A 53 -8.51 -8.46 -6.86
N ASP A 54 -9.41 -9.34 -6.47
CA ASP A 54 -10.25 -9.16 -5.29
C ASP A 54 -9.39 -8.97 -4.02
N GLY A 55 -9.77 -8.01 -3.19
CA GLY A 55 -9.04 -7.67 -1.96
C GLY A 55 -7.86 -6.72 -2.14
N PHE A 56 -7.57 -6.26 -3.37
CA PHE A 56 -6.56 -5.23 -3.62
C PHE A 56 -7.18 -3.83 -3.74
N SER A 57 -6.56 -2.85 -3.09
CA SER A 57 -6.84 -1.43 -3.33
C SER A 57 -5.54 -0.62 -3.29
N CYS A 58 -5.36 0.34 -4.19
CA CYS A 58 -4.16 1.16 -4.21
C CYS A 58 -4.51 2.64 -4.14
N GLN A 59 -3.83 3.39 -3.27
CA GLN A 59 -3.91 4.85 -3.21
C GLN A 59 -2.59 5.46 -3.66
N ARG A 60 -2.68 6.39 -4.63
CA ARG A 60 -1.52 7.21 -5.01
C ARG A 60 -1.28 8.25 -3.92
N ILE A 61 -0.22 8.08 -3.14
CA ILE A 61 0.14 9.01 -2.07
C ILE A 61 1.65 9.18 -2.09
N GLU A 62 2.08 10.43 -2.27
CA GLU A 62 3.44 10.83 -1.95
C GLU A 62 3.66 10.70 -0.43
N CYS A 63 4.78 10.07 -0.05
CA CYS A 63 5.15 9.73 1.33
C CYS A 63 4.61 10.77 2.32
N PRO A 64 3.53 10.45 3.04
CA PRO A 64 2.85 11.46 3.82
C PRO A 64 3.67 11.74 5.08
N THR A 65 3.95 13.01 5.33
CA THR A 65 4.33 13.46 6.67
C THR A 65 3.30 12.92 7.68
N ALA A 66 3.70 12.64 8.92
CA ALA A 66 2.88 11.95 9.94
C ALA A 66 1.41 12.40 10.06
N ARG A 67 1.07 13.64 9.66
CA ARG A 67 -0.29 14.21 9.64
C ARG A 67 -1.26 13.62 8.60
N ARG A 68 -0.80 13.01 7.50
CA ARG A 68 -1.71 12.58 6.40
C ARG A 68 -2.25 11.15 6.55
N TRP A 69 -1.57 10.33 7.35
CA TRP A 69 -1.93 8.94 7.64
C TRP A 69 -3.40 8.72 8.04
N PRO A 70 -4.03 9.54 8.91
CA PRO A 70 -5.43 9.33 9.32
C PRO A 70 -6.46 9.50 8.19
N ARG A 71 -6.08 10.14 7.08
CA ARG A 71 -6.98 10.41 5.94
C ARG A 71 -6.92 9.31 4.87
N CYS A 72 -5.81 8.59 4.79
CA CYS A 72 -5.66 7.41 3.93
C CYS A 72 -6.41 6.20 4.48
N PHE A 73 -6.72 6.22 5.78
CA PHE A 73 -7.40 5.14 6.48
C PHE A 73 -8.54 5.66 7.38
N PRO A 74 -9.76 5.79 6.85
CA PRO A 74 -10.89 6.36 7.60
C PRO A 74 -11.47 5.44 8.70
N SER A 75 -11.19 4.13 8.68
CA SER A 75 -11.68 3.20 9.72
C SER A 75 -10.91 3.33 11.04
N ARG A 76 -11.61 3.14 12.17
CA ARG A 76 -11.09 3.39 13.53
C ARG A 76 -9.85 2.56 13.90
N GLU A 77 -9.73 1.31 13.45
CA GLU A 77 -8.57 0.42 13.72
C GLU A 77 -7.26 0.97 13.15
N SER A 78 -7.34 1.70 12.04
CA SER A 78 -6.18 2.24 11.33
C SER A 78 -5.51 3.44 12.03
N ARG A 79 -6.19 4.05 13.00
CA ARG A 79 -5.62 5.19 13.77
C ARG A 79 -4.52 4.73 14.72
N GLU A 80 -4.50 3.46 15.12
CA GLU A 80 -3.46 2.89 15.97
C GLU A 80 -2.12 2.73 15.24
N TRP A 81 -2.15 2.58 13.91
CA TRP A 81 -0.95 2.55 13.07
C TRP A 81 -0.23 3.91 13.06
N CYS A 82 -0.99 4.99 13.24
CA CYS A 82 -0.50 6.36 13.26
C CYS A 82 0.17 6.74 14.59
N THR A 83 -0.09 6.00 15.67
CA THR A 83 0.43 6.26 17.03
C THR A 83 1.67 5.43 17.39
N TRP A 84 2.28 4.73 16.42
CA TRP A 84 3.58 4.03 16.57
C TRP A 84 4.77 4.97 16.90
N ARG A 85 4.52 6.26 17.19
CA ARG A 85 5.52 7.20 17.73
C ARG A 85 5.82 7.02 19.23
N HIS A 86 5.08 6.17 19.96
CA HIS A 86 5.20 6.08 21.42
C HIS A 86 5.45 4.68 22.01
N ARG A 87 5.75 3.64 21.22
CA ARG A 87 6.38 2.44 21.79
C ARG A 87 7.89 2.63 21.74
N ARG A 88 8.45 3.05 22.89
CA ARG A 88 9.89 2.95 23.15
C ARG A 88 10.30 1.50 22.96
N VAL A 89 11.35 1.29 22.18
CA VAL A 89 12.19 0.09 22.26
C VAL A 89 12.87 0.07 23.63
#